data_AF-A0A224XDJ2-F1
#
_entry.id   AF-A0A224XDJ2-F1
#
_cell.length_a   1.000
_cell.length_b   1.000
_cell.length_c   1.000
_cell.angle_alpha   90.00
_cell.angle_beta   90.00
_cell.angle_gamma   90.00
#
_symmetry.space_group_name_H-M   'P 1'
#
loop_
_entity.id
_entity.type
_entity.pdbx_description
1 polymer ?
#
loop_
_entity_poly.entity_id
_entity_poly.type
_entity_poly.pdbx_seq_one_letter_code
_entity_poly.pdbx_strand_id
1 'polypeptide(L)'
;MTLLENTISEPFSINFEQHNQNSAHISVPARLYNKANSNFYGLVHEELRDIKTDEPVFGILTKIVIENVGSSQDEVAKFSKNERYYRLLMKMIELDSSNPRWFAHLSPYAIQALIQESKYEPLLIKYLFKNQEVLIEKDAILISPYTSNLFERYITLLYTKNEFEAAKKVAEFALTMYPENSSLMFNSALAEIGKIQLDIKRAMKTTLGRYLVLNKQDAYENNLCDTQSLKLALAELNSMNGNYQIAEQIISDIKDENLLNIWELWHPIQN
;
A
#
# COMPACT_ATOMS: atom_id res chain seq x y z
N MET A 1 -45.98 -22.98 12.45
CA MET A 1 -45.71 -22.23 11.21
C MET A 1 -45.96 -20.76 11.55
N THR A 2 -45.08 -20.15 12.36
CA THR A 2 -45.46 -18.90 13.06
C THR A 2 -44.30 -18.07 13.64
N LEU A 3 -43.03 -18.43 13.39
CA LEU A 3 -41.89 -17.55 13.71
C LEU A 3 -41.19 -17.04 12.44
N LEU A 4 -41.01 -17.90 11.43
CA LEU A 4 -40.39 -17.56 10.14
C LEU A 4 -41.23 -16.64 9.25
N GLU A 5 -42.56 -16.71 9.33
CA GLU A 5 -43.44 -15.85 8.52
C GLU A 5 -43.48 -14.40 9.02
N ASN A 6 -43.24 -14.18 10.32
CA ASN A 6 -43.24 -12.85 10.92
C ASN A 6 -41.86 -12.17 10.95
N THR A 7 -40.79 -12.85 10.52
CA THR A 7 -39.41 -12.34 10.62
C THR A 7 -38.84 -11.75 9.33
N ILE A 8 -39.57 -11.75 8.21
CA ILE A 8 -39.01 -11.32 6.92
C ILE A 8 -39.97 -10.44 6.12
N SER A 9 -40.52 -9.40 6.74
CA SER A 9 -41.11 -8.28 5.99
C SER A 9 -40.02 -7.38 5.39
N GLU A 10 -38.89 -7.26 6.07
CA GLU A 10 -37.74 -6.46 5.65
C GLU A 10 -36.81 -7.28 4.74
N PRO A 11 -36.24 -6.66 3.68
CA PRO A 11 -35.25 -7.33 2.85
C PRO A 11 -34.02 -7.73 3.68
N PHE A 12 -33.46 -8.90 3.36
CA PHE A 12 -32.19 -9.38 3.90
C PHE A 12 -31.42 -10.13 2.81
N SER A 13 -30.12 -10.30 3.01
CA SER A 13 -29.28 -11.18 2.19
C SER A 13 -28.62 -12.28 3.00
N ILE A 14 -28.44 -13.44 2.40
CA ILE A 14 -27.55 -14.49 2.90
C ILE A 14 -26.22 -14.36 2.16
N ASN A 15 -25.16 -14.26 2.96
CA ASN A 15 -23.81 -14.03 2.49
C ASN A 15 -22.93 -15.26 2.78
N PHE A 16 -22.02 -15.55 1.84
CA PHE A 16 -21.12 -16.70 1.88
C PHE A 16 -19.69 -16.21 1.85
N GLU A 17 -18.78 -16.90 2.53
CA GLU A 17 -17.35 -16.65 2.32
C GLU A 17 -16.95 -17.21 0.95
N GLN A 18 -16.28 -16.41 0.16
CA GLN A 18 -15.82 -16.79 -1.18
C GLN A 18 -14.30 -16.60 -1.27
N HIS A 19 -13.60 -17.71 -1.47
CA HIS A 19 -12.14 -17.81 -1.50
C HIS A 19 -11.65 -18.00 -2.94
N ASN A 20 -10.52 -17.39 -3.30
CA ASN A 20 -9.87 -17.63 -4.59
C ASN A 20 -8.67 -18.57 -4.38
N GLN A 21 -8.40 -19.47 -5.34
CA GLN A 21 -7.37 -20.53 -5.24
C GLN A 21 -5.95 -20.05 -4.87
N ASN A 22 -5.61 -18.79 -5.15
CA ASN A 22 -4.27 -18.24 -4.95
C ASN A 22 -4.30 -16.85 -4.30
N SER A 23 -5.27 -16.59 -3.42
CA SER A 23 -5.35 -15.31 -2.74
C SER A 23 -5.77 -15.49 -1.29
N ALA A 24 -5.10 -14.78 -0.38
CA ALA A 24 -5.56 -14.62 0.99
C ALA A 24 -6.79 -13.70 1.11
N HIS A 25 -7.21 -13.06 0.02
CA HIS A 25 -8.38 -12.19 0.00
C HIS A 25 -9.67 -13.02 0.04
N ILE A 26 -10.51 -12.74 1.04
CA ILE A 26 -11.84 -13.31 1.20
C ILE A 26 -12.88 -12.29 0.74
N SER A 27 -13.84 -12.72 -0.08
CA SER A 27 -14.99 -11.89 -0.46
C SER A 27 -16.27 -12.45 0.13
N VAL A 28 -17.24 -11.58 0.42
CA VAL A 28 -18.48 -11.96 1.11
C VAL A 28 -19.69 -11.50 0.28
N PRO A 29 -19.98 -12.15 -0.86
CA PRO A 29 -21.08 -11.73 -1.71
C PRO A 29 -22.46 -12.01 -1.11
N ALA A 30 -23.39 -11.08 -1.32
CA ALA A 30 -24.82 -11.31 -1.15
C ALA A 30 -25.38 -12.15 -2.32
N ARG A 31 -26.05 -13.27 -2.01
CA ARG A 31 -26.52 -14.21 -3.04
C ARG A 31 -27.96 -14.70 -2.89
N LEU A 32 -28.45 -14.95 -1.67
CA LEU A 32 -29.86 -15.32 -1.47
C LEU A 32 -30.61 -14.16 -0.81
N TYR A 33 -31.68 -13.68 -1.44
CA TYR A 33 -32.42 -12.51 -1.00
C TYR A 33 -33.85 -12.49 -1.57
N ASN A 34 -34.72 -11.64 -1.02
CA ASN A 34 -36.08 -11.44 -1.55
C ASN A 34 -36.10 -10.41 -2.69
N LYS A 35 -35.99 -10.89 -3.93
CA LYS A 35 -35.96 -10.08 -5.16
C LYS A 35 -37.19 -9.16 -5.36
N ALA A 36 -38.33 -9.44 -4.73
CA ALA A 36 -39.51 -8.58 -4.85
C ALA A 36 -39.34 -7.23 -4.12
N ASN A 37 -38.47 -7.19 -3.10
CA ASN A 37 -38.24 -6.01 -2.26
C ASN A 37 -36.81 -5.50 -2.35
N SER A 38 -35.93 -6.15 -3.14
CA SER A 38 -34.56 -5.71 -3.32
C SER A 38 -34.06 -5.83 -4.76
N ASN A 39 -33.13 -4.95 -5.10
CA ASN A 39 -32.47 -4.89 -6.41
C ASN A 39 -30.96 -4.73 -6.23
N PHE A 40 -30.21 -5.01 -7.30
CA PHE A 40 -28.78 -4.72 -7.33
C PHE A 40 -28.54 -3.32 -7.88
N TYR A 41 -27.72 -2.56 -7.15
CA TYR A 41 -27.23 -1.26 -7.55
C TYR A 41 -25.75 -1.31 -7.89
N GLY A 42 -25.37 -0.66 -8.99
CA GLY A 42 -24.00 -0.63 -9.50
C GLY A 42 -23.82 -1.48 -10.77
N LEU A 43 -22.91 -1.04 -11.64
CA LEU A 43 -22.54 -1.78 -12.86
C LEU A 43 -21.46 -2.84 -12.59
N VAL A 44 -20.86 -2.79 -11.41
CA VAL A 44 -19.74 -3.62 -10.93
C VAL A 44 -19.73 -3.52 -9.41
N HIS A 45 -19.23 -4.54 -8.70
CA HIS A 45 -19.33 -4.63 -7.25
C HIS A 45 -20.75 -4.30 -6.77
N GLU A 46 -21.74 -4.98 -7.34
CA GLU A 46 -23.15 -4.73 -7.08
C GLU A 46 -23.46 -4.77 -5.58
N GLU A 47 -24.28 -3.82 -5.12
CA GLU A 47 -24.83 -3.78 -3.77
C GLU A 47 -26.29 -4.16 -3.83
N LEU A 48 -26.72 -5.06 -2.95
CA LEU A 48 -28.14 -5.35 -2.81
C LEU A 48 -28.79 -4.24 -1.98
N ARG A 49 -29.82 -3.58 -2.52
CA ARG A 49 -30.55 -2.48 -1.89
C ARG A 49 -32.04 -2.76 -1.80
N ASP A 50 -32.70 -2.19 -0.81
CA ASP A 50 -34.16 -2.19 -0.70
C ASP A 50 -34.74 -1.27 -1.78
N ILE A 51 -35.73 -1.76 -2.53
CA ILE A 51 -36.34 -1.02 -3.64
C ILE A 51 -37.05 0.27 -3.17
N LYS A 52 -37.59 0.28 -1.94
CA LYS A 52 -38.36 1.39 -1.37
C LYS A 52 -37.47 2.48 -0.79
N THR A 53 -36.39 2.09 -0.11
CA THR A 53 -35.51 3.05 0.60
C THR A 53 -34.23 3.37 -0.16
N ASP A 54 -33.85 2.54 -1.12
CA ASP A 54 -32.54 2.56 -1.80
C ASP A 54 -31.35 2.41 -0.83
N GLU A 55 -31.59 1.85 0.37
CA GLU A 55 -30.55 1.59 1.36
C GLU A 55 -30.00 0.17 1.22
N PRO A 56 -28.72 -0.08 1.58
CA PRO A 56 -28.13 -1.41 1.60
C PRO A 56 -28.92 -2.39 2.47
N VAL A 57 -29.13 -3.60 1.95
CA VAL A 57 -29.85 -4.66 2.65
C VAL A 57 -28.99 -5.29 3.74
N PHE A 58 -29.59 -5.61 4.89
CA PHE A 58 -28.92 -6.31 5.98
C PHE A 58 -28.46 -7.72 5.56
N GLY A 59 -27.18 -8.02 5.77
CA GLY A 59 -26.57 -9.30 5.39
C GLY A 59 -26.31 -10.24 6.55
N ILE A 60 -26.75 -11.50 6.43
CA ILE A 60 -26.46 -12.60 7.35
C ILE A 60 -25.27 -13.38 6.81
N LEU A 61 -24.12 -13.27 7.47
CA LEU A 61 -22.95 -14.08 7.16
C LEU A 61 -23.16 -15.52 7.64
N THR A 62 -22.98 -16.47 6.71
CA THR A 62 -23.06 -17.90 7.01
C THR A 62 -21.67 -18.51 7.19
N LYS A 63 -21.63 -19.77 7.64
CA LYS A 63 -20.40 -20.59 7.69
C LYS A 63 -20.09 -21.31 6.38
N ILE A 64 -20.85 -21.06 5.32
CA ILE A 64 -20.64 -21.72 4.04
C ILE A 64 -19.50 -20.99 3.33
N VAL A 65 -18.50 -21.78 2.93
CA VAL A 65 -17.33 -21.33 2.18
C VAL A 65 -17.43 -21.88 0.76
N ILE A 66 -17.25 -21.01 -0.23
CA ILE A 66 -17.30 -21.34 -1.66
C ILE A 66 -15.95 -20.99 -2.30
N GLU A 67 -15.49 -21.85 -3.19
CA GLU A 67 -14.31 -21.59 -4.00
C GLU A 67 -14.69 -20.90 -5.31
N ASN A 68 -14.04 -19.77 -5.62
CA ASN A 68 -14.25 -19.02 -6.85
C ASN A 68 -13.19 -19.37 -7.89
N VAL A 69 -13.64 -20.00 -8.96
CA VAL A 69 -12.84 -20.34 -10.15
C VAL A 69 -12.86 -19.26 -11.23
N GLY A 70 -13.71 -18.23 -11.08
CA GLY A 70 -13.94 -17.18 -12.08
C GLY A 70 -12.77 -16.19 -12.25
N SER A 71 -11.73 -16.30 -11.44
CA SER A 71 -10.50 -15.51 -11.51
C SER A 71 -9.34 -16.23 -12.22
N SER A 72 -9.59 -17.35 -12.89
CA SER A 72 -8.55 -18.02 -13.70
C SER A 72 -8.06 -17.11 -14.84
N GLN A 73 -6.81 -17.29 -15.27
CA GLN A 73 -6.22 -16.49 -16.35
C GLN A 73 -7.01 -16.65 -17.66
N ASP A 74 -7.47 -17.86 -17.96
CA ASP A 74 -8.29 -18.18 -19.12
C ASP A 74 -9.60 -17.38 -19.13
N GLU A 75 -10.25 -17.30 -17.98
CA GLU A 75 -11.49 -16.53 -17.79
C GLU A 75 -11.24 -15.02 -17.91
N VAL A 76 -10.13 -14.50 -17.37
CA VAL A 76 -9.75 -13.09 -17.48
C VAL A 76 -9.52 -12.69 -18.95
N ALA A 77 -8.79 -13.52 -19.69
CA ALA A 77 -8.49 -13.29 -21.11
C ALA A 77 -9.75 -13.36 -21.97
N LYS A 78 -10.55 -14.42 -21.83
CA LYS A 78 -11.77 -14.66 -22.61
C LYS A 78 -12.76 -13.49 -22.57
N PHE A 79 -12.89 -12.83 -21.42
CA PHE A 79 -13.86 -11.76 -21.22
C PHE A 79 -13.26 -10.35 -21.19
N SER A 80 -11.96 -10.21 -21.48
CA SER A 80 -11.22 -8.93 -21.34
C SER A 80 -11.54 -8.25 -20.01
N LYS A 81 -11.53 -9.04 -18.92
CA LYS A 81 -12.16 -8.63 -17.64
C LYS A 81 -11.57 -7.31 -17.13
N ASN A 82 -10.26 -7.10 -17.23
CA ASN A 82 -9.61 -5.89 -16.71
C ASN A 82 -10.13 -4.60 -17.37
N GLU A 83 -10.17 -4.56 -18.70
CA GLU A 83 -10.65 -3.41 -19.45
C GLU A 83 -12.16 -3.19 -19.24
N ARG A 84 -12.93 -4.28 -19.24
CA ARG A 84 -14.37 -4.22 -18.97
C ARG A 84 -14.65 -3.66 -17.58
N TYR A 85 -13.96 -4.15 -16.55
CA TYR A 85 -14.12 -3.69 -15.18
C TYR A 85 -13.71 -2.22 -15.03
N TYR A 86 -12.60 -1.80 -15.63
CA TYR A 86 -12.19 -0.39 -15.66
C TYR A 86 -13.30 0.50 -16.22
N ARG A 87 -13.82 0.17 -17.40
CA ARG A 87 -14.88 0.96 -18.04
C ARG A 87 -16.16 1.03 -17.19
N LEU A 88 -16.55 -0.07 -16.55
CA LEU A 88 -17.74 -0.10 -15.69
C LEU A 88 -17.53 0.71 -14.39
N LEU A 89 -16.34 0.62 -13.78
CA LEU A 89 -15.98 1.43 -12.61
C LEU A 89 -15.97 2.92 -12.93
N MET A 90 -15.39 3.33 -14.06
CA MET A 90 -15.39 4.74 -14.48
C MET A 90 -16.80 5.27 -14.70
N LYS A 91 -17.68 4.48 -15.34
CA LYS A 91 -19.10 4.82 -15.45
C LYS A 91 -19.78 4.98 -14.08
N MET A 92 -19.43 4.13 -13.11
CA MET A 92 -19.96 4.29 -11.74
C MET A 92 -19.44 5.55 -11.06
N ILE A 93 -18.17 5.91 -11.25
CA ILE A 93 -17.61 7.18 -10.74
C ILE A 93 -18.30 8.39 -11.38
N GLU A 94 -18.75 8.29 -12.63
CA GLU A 94 -19.53 9.36 -13.28
C GLU A 94 -20.96 9.43 -12.75
N LEU A 95 -21.65 8.30 -12.64
CA LEU A 95 -23.05 8.21 -12.20
C LEU A 95 -23.24 8.51 -10.72
N ASP A 96 -22.29 8.10 -9.87
CA ASP A 96 -22.33 8.22 -8.42
C ASP A 96 -21.00 8.79 -7.91
N SER A 97 -20.74 10.03 -8.33
CA SER A 97 -19.43 10.68 -8.19
C SER A 97 -19.01 11.03 -6.77
N SER A 98 -19.93 11.04 -5.82
CA SER A 98 -19.65 11.28 -4.40
C SER A 98 -19.26 10.02 -3.65
N ASN A 99 -19.52 8.83 -4.20
CA ASN A 99 -19.34 7.58 -3.48
C ASN A 99 -17.90 7.06 -3.61
N PRO A 100 -17.11 7.03 -2.51
CA PRO A 100 -15.72 6.60 -2.54
C PRO A 100 -15.54 5.11 -2.84
N ARG A 101 -16.60 4.30 -2.71
CA ARG A 101 -16.59 2.86 -3.02
C ARG A 101 -16.00 2.55 -4.38
N TRP A 102 -16.45 3.27 -5.40
CA TRP A 102 -16.07 3.01 -6.79
C TRP A 102 -14.58 3.24 -7.01
N PHE A 103 -14.01 4.21 -6.29
CA PHE A 103 -12.56 4.45 -6.30
C PHE A 103 -11.80 3.42 -5.45
N ALA A 104 -12.31 3.08 -4.26
CA ALA A 104 -11.69 2.10 -3.37
C ALA A 104 -11.58 0.69 -3.98
N HIS A 105 -12.44 0.35 -4.95
CA HIS A 105 -12.39 -0.92 -5.66
C HIS A 105 -11.64 -0.89 -7.00
N LEU A 106 -10.89 0.17 -7.31
CA LEU A 106 -10.06 0.21 -8.52
C LEU A 106 -9.04 -0.95 -8.52
N SER A 107 -9.02 -1.69 -9.62
CA SER A 107 -8.01 -2.73 -9.89
C SER A 107 -6.65 -2.11 -10.19
N PRO A 108 -5.53 -2.86 -10.08
CA PRO A 108 -4.20 -2.35 -10.44
C PRO A 108 -4.13 -1.79 -11.87
N TYR A 109 -4.82 -2.43 -12.82
CA TYR A 109 -4.92 -1.93 -14.19
C TYR A 109 -5.61 -0.57 -14.27
N ALA A 110 -6.73 -0.40 -13.56
CA ALA A 110 -7.48 0.87 -13.53
C ALA A 110 -6.69 2.00 -12.86
N ILE A 111 -5.98 1.69 -11.78
CA ILE A 111 -5.07 2.64 -11.12
C ILE A 111 -4.00 3.11 -12.10
N GLN A 112 -3.36 2.19 -12.83
CA GLN A 112 -2.31 2.51 -13.80
C GLN A 112 -2.83 3.41 -14.91
N ALA A 113 -4.02 3.12 -15.47
CA ALA A 113 -4.66 3.96 -16.47
C ALA A 113 -4.91 5.39 -15.94
N LEU A 114 -5.46 5.52 -14.73
CA LEU A 114 -5.70 6.83 -14.11
C LEU A 114 -4.42 7.59 -13.77
N ILE A 115 -3.32 6.90 -13.46
CA ILE A 115 -2.00 7.53 -13.27
C ILE A 115 -1.50 8.10 -14.60
N GLN A 116 -1.60 7.35 -15.69
CA GLN A 116 -1.22 7.83 -17.04
C GLN A 116 -2.05 9.04 -17.47
N GLU A 117 -3.33 9.06 -17.08
CA GLU A 117 -4.24 10.18 -17.33
C GLU A 117 -4.09 11.34 -16.31
N SER A 118 -3.19 11.25 -15.33
CA SER A 118 -3.03 12.22 -14.24
C SER A 118 -4.30 12.47 -13.41
N LYS A 119 -5.20 11.49 -13.34
CA LYS A 119 -6.49 11.57 -12.61
C LYS A 119 -6.48 10.85 -11.27
N TYR A 120 -5.57 9.90 -11.06
CA TYR A 120 -5.58 9.04 -9.88
C TYR A 120 -5.44 9.82 -8.57
N GLU A 121 -4.41 10.68 -8.48
CA GLU A 121 -4.16 11.46 -7.27
C GLU A 121 -5.26 12.49 -6.96
N PRO A 122 -5.74 13.31 -7.93
CA PRO A 122 -6.87 14.20 -7.68
C PRO A 122 -8.12 13.49 -7.17
N LEU A 123 -8.45 12.32 -7.72
CA LEU A 123 -9.59 11.53 -7.27
C LEU A 123 -9.36 10.96 -5.87
N LEU A 124 -8.16 10.46 -5.58
CA LEU A 124 -7.83 9.95 -4.27
C LEU A 124 -7.93 11.04 -3.19
N ILE A 125 -7.42 12.24 -3.49
CA ILE A 125 -7.54 13.40 -2.60
C ILE A 125 -9.01 13.78 -2.40
N LYS A 126 -9.79 13.84 -3.49
CA LYS A 126 -11.23 14.12 -3.45
C LYS A 126 -11.99 13.17 -2.52
N TYR A 127 -11.65 11.88 -2.50
CA TYR A 127 -12.37 10.87 -1.72
C TYR A 127 -11.84 10.71 -0.29
N LEU A 128 -10.62 11.13 0.00
CA LEU A 128 -10.00 10.97 1.31
C LEU A 128 -10.06 12.25 2.17
N PHE A 129 -9.89 13.43 1.56
CA PHE A 129 -9.76 14.69 2.27
C PHE A 129 -10.93 15.64 1.99
N LYS A 130 -11.44 16.27 3.05
CA LYS A 130 -12.38 17.38 2.95
C LYS A 130 -11.70 18.55 2.24
N ASN A 131 -12.49 19.32 1.50
CA ASN A 131 -12.02 20.45 0.68
C ASN A 131 -10.99 20.08 -0.40
N GLN A 132 -10.71 18.79 -0.61
CA GLN A 132 -9.77 18.31 -1.62
C GLN A 132 -8.33 18.82 -1.39
N GLU A 133 -7.95 19.04 -0.13
CA GLU A 133 -6.60 19.44 0.26
C GLU A 133 -6.01 18.42 1.23
N VAL A 134 -4.72 18.09 1.05
CA VAL A 134 -4.04 17.13 1.92
C VAL A 134 -3.79 17.77 3.29
N LEU A 135 -4.58 17.37 4.28
CA LEU A 135 -4.42 17.78 5.66
C LEU A 135 -4.61 16.57 6.58
N ILE A 136 -3.55 16.24 7.33
CA ILE A 136 -3.49 15.04 8.19
C ILE A 136 -4.06 15.38 9.57
N GLU A 137 -5.37 15.63 9.60
CA GLU A 137 -6.12 15.97 10.80
C GLU A 137 -7.48 15.28 10.76
N LYS A 138 -7.97 14.82 11.92
CA LYS A 138 -9.22 14.03 12.00
C LYS A 138 -10.40 14.74 11.34
N ASP A 139 -10.53 16.05 11.55
CA ASP A 139 -11.62 16.85 11.01
C ASP A 139 -11.49 17.15 9.52
N ALA A 140 -10.33 16.90 8.92
CA ALA A 140 -10.08 17.05 7.50
C ALA A 140 -10.32 15.76 6.69
N ILE A 141 -10.66 14.64 7.33
CA ILE A 141 -10.86 13.35 6.63
C ILE A 141 -12.33 13.11 6.29
N LEU A 142 -12.59 12.59 5.09
CA LEU A 142 -13.88 12.03 4.70
C LEU A 142 -14.03 10.61 5.23
N ILE A 143 -14.89 10.45 6.24
CA ILE A 143 -15.12 9.15 6.90
C ILE A 143 -16.17 8.35 6.13
N SER A 144 -15.80 7.13 5.76
CA SER A 144 -16.63 6.13 5.11
C SER A 144 -16.13 4.72 5.46
N PRO A 145 -16.88 3.66 5.12
CA PRO A 145 -16.39 2.29 5.26
C PRO A 145 -15.09 1.99 4.47
N TYR A 146 -14.72 2.84 3.52
CA TYR A 146 -13.57 2.65 2.63
C TYR A 146 -12.35 3.50 3.01
N THR A 147 -12.46 4.34 4.05
CA THR A 147 -11.42 5.33 4.39
C THR A 147 -10.06 4.69 4.71
N SER A 148 -10.03 3.53 5.39
CA SER A 148 -8.78 2.79 5.62
C SER A 148 -8.10 2.34 4.32
N ASN A 149 -8.88 1.80 3.38
CA ASN A 149 -8.37 1.42 2.06
C ASN A 149 -7.86 2.63 1.26
N LEU A 150 -8.53 3.78 1.38
CA LEU A 150 -8.07 5.03 0.76
C LEU A 150 -6.75 5.52 1.36
N PHE A 151 -6.55 5.39 2.68
CA PHE A 151 -5.25 5.66 3.30
C PHE A 151 -4.16 4.74 2.74
N GLU A 152 -4.40 3.43 2.66
CA GLU A 152 -3.45 2.47 2.08
C GLU A 152 -3.07 2.85 0.63
N ARG A 153 -4.04 3.28 -0.17
CA ARG A 153 -3.84 3.76 -1.54
C ARG A 153 -3.02 5.04 -1.60
N TYR A 154 -3.25 5.97 -0.67
CA TYR A 154 -2.52 7.23 -0.60
C TYR A 154 -1.08 7.02 -0.16
N ILE A 155 -0.86 6.17 0.83
CA ILE A 155 0.47 5.74 1.26
C ILE A 155 1.24 5.10 0.10
N THR A 156 0.59 4.20 -0.64
CA THR A 156 1.19 3.56 -1.83
C THR A 156 1.56 4.59 -2.91
N LEU A 157 0.72 5.61 -3.13
CA LEU A 157 1.03 6.71 -4.05
C LEU A 157 2.26 7.50 -3.60
N LEU A 158 2.43 7.73 -2.29
CA LEU A 158 3.61 8.42 -1.76
C LEU A 158 4.89 7.60 -1.97
N TYR A 159 4.81 6.27 -1.91
CA TYR A 159 5.95 5.41 -2.26
C TYR A 159 6.40 5.58 -3.72
N THR A 160 5.48 5.72 -4.67
CA THR A 160 5.87 5.91 -6.09
C THR A 160 6.57 7.24 -6.33
N LYS A 161 6.40 8.20 -5.41
CA LYS A 161 7.08 9.50 -5.40
C LYS A 161 8.36 9.53 -4.55
N ASN A 162 8.73 8.42 -3.90
CA ASN A 162 9.79 8.35 -2.89
C ASN A 162 9.57 9.27 -1.68
N GLU A 163 8.32 9.62 -1.38
CA GLU A 163 7.94 10.50 -0.27
C GLU A 163 7.71 9.67 1.02
N PHE A 164 8.70 8.86 1.40
CA PHE A 164 8.59 7.90 2.51
C PHE A 164 8.29 8.55 3.87
N GLU A 165 8.81 9.75 4.12
CA GLU A 165 8.52 10.51 5.34
C GLU A 165 7.04 10.92 5.41
N ALA A 166 6.47 11.38 4.29
CA ALA A 166 5.05 11.69 4.22
C ALA A 166 4.21 10.41 4.37
N ALA A 167 4.60 9.34 3.67
CA ALA A 167 3.94 8.04 3.75
C ALA A 167 3.85 7.53 5.20
N LYS A 168 4.95 7.64 5.96
CA LYS A 168 4.99 7.29 7.38
C LYS A 168 4.01 8.12 8.21
N LYS A 169 4.03 9.45 8.05
CA LYS A 169 3.12 10.34 8.78
C LYS A 169 1.65 10.01 8.54
N VAL A 170 1.28 9.72 7.28
CA VAL A 170 -0.08 9.31 6.94
C VAL A 170 -0.41 7.95 7.56
N ALA A 171 0.50 6.98 7.50
CA ALA A 171 0.29 5.65 8.07
C ALA A 171 0.11 5.71 9.60
N GLU A 172 0.95 6.45 10.31
CA GLU A 172 0.85 6.65 11.76
C GLU A 172 -0.47 7.32 12.13
N PHE A 173 -0.86 8.37 11.40
CA PHE A 173 -2.15 9.02 11.61
C PHE A 173 -3.33 8.05 11.35
N ALA A 174 -3.30 7.30 10.25
CA ALA A 174 -4.34 6.33 9.91
C ALA A 174 -4.46 5.22 10.98
N LEU A 175 -3.34 4.80 11.59
CA LEU A 175 -3.32 3.86 12.71
C LEU A 175 -3.95 4.42 13.99
N THR A 176 -3.96 5.75 14.20
CA THR A 176 -4.74 6.34 15.30
C THR A 176 -6.26 6.17 15.11
N MET A 177 -6.71 6.05 13.86
CA MET A 177 -8.12 5.89 13.50
C MET A 177 -8.52 4.41 13.34
N TYR A 178 -7.57 3.57 12.89
CA TYR A 178 -7.76 2.15 12.62
C TYR A 178 -6.62 1.31 13.26
N PRO A 179 -6.55 1.21 14.60
CA PRO A 179 -5.40 0.63 15.29
C PRO A 179 -5.10 -0.83 14.95
N GLU A 180 -6.14 -1.62 14.65
CA GLU A 180 -6.03 -3.06 14.36
C GLU A 180 -5.82 -3.37 12.86
N ASN A 181 -5.67 -2.36 12.02
CA ASN A 181 -5.49 -2.57 10.58
C ASN A 181 -4.04 -3.00 10.28
N SER A 182 -3.85 -4.29 10.04
CA SER A 182 -2.55 -4.89 9.73
C SER A 182 -1.93 -4.39 8.42
N SER A 183 -2.73 -4.03 7.42
CA SER A 183 -2.25 -3.41 6.17
C SER A 183 -1.63 -2.03 6.43
N LEU A 184 -2.22 -1.23 7.33
CA LEU A 184 -1.65 0.06 7.74
C LEU A 184 -0.38 -0.12 8.57
N MET A 185 -0.32 -1.13 9.46
CA MET A 185 0.91 -1.47 10.19
C MET A 185 2.04 -1.86 9.24
N PHE A 186 1.73 -2.75 8.28
CA PHE A 186 2.66 -3.16 7.23
C PHE A 186 3.18 -1.97 6.43
N ASN A 187 2.29 -1.08 6.00
CA ASN A 187 2.67 0.14 5.30
C ASN A 187 3.53 1.06 6.16
N SER A 188 3.19 1.29 7.44
CA SER A 188 4.02 2.09 8.34
C SER A 188 5.45 1.55 8.44
N ALA A 189 5.62 0.22 8.54
CA ALA A 189 6.92 -0.42 8.57
C ALA A 189 7.67 -0.27 7.24
N LEU A 190 7.00 -0.44 6.10
CA LEU A 190 7.59 -0.25 4.78
C LEU A 190 8.05 1.20 4.55
N ALA A 191 7.26 2.18 5.00
CA ALA A 191 7.62 3.59 4.90
C ALA A 191 8.92 3.88 5.67
N GLU A 192 9.07 3.32 6.87
CA GLU A 192 10.30 3.45 7.67
C GLU A 192 11.50 2.81 6.97
N ILE A 193 11.34 1.60 6.44
CA ILE A 193 12.39 0.91 5.68
C ILE A 193 12.81 1.73 4.46
N GLY A 194 11.84 2.25 3.69
CA GLY A 194 12.12 3.08 2.51
C GLY A 194 12.86 4.37 2.85
N LYS A 195 12.50 5.02 3.97
CA LYS A 195 13.22 6.18 4.50
C LYS A 195 14.67 5.84 4.82
N ILE A 196 14.91 4.78 5.59
CA ILE A 196 16.25 4.34 5.98
C ILE A 196 17.11 4.07 4.72
N GLN A 197 16.56 3.38 3.73
CA GLN A 197 17.24 3.12 2.47
C GLN A 197 17.61 4.40 1.70
N LEU A 198 16.72 5.40 1.68
CA LEU A 198 16.99 6.69 1.07
C LEU A 198 18.11 7.44 1.80
N ASP A 199 18.10 7.42 3.13
CA ASP A 199 19.10 8.08 3.96
C ASP A 199 20.48 7.42 3.82
N ILE A 200 20.55 6.09 3.77
CA ILE A 200 21.79 5.35 3.43
C ILE A 200 22.34 5.79 2.07
N LYS A 201 21.49 5.82 1.03
CA LYS A 201 21.90 6.26 -0.32
C LYS A 201 22.41 7.70 -0.33
N ARG A 202 21.76 8.60 0.40
CA ARG A 202 22.17 10.02 0.52
C ARG A 202 23.51 10.15 1.25
N ALA A 203 23.68 9.43 2.36
CA ALA A 203 24.91 9.39 3.13
C ALA A 203 26.06 8.85 2.26
N MET A 204 25.85 7.73 1.56
CA MET A 204 26.81 7.14 0.63
C MET A 204 27.25 8.13 -0.44
N LYS A 205 26.31 8.79 -1.13
CA LYS A 205 26.62 9.79 -2.16
C LYS A 205 27.43 10.95 -1.60
N THR A 206 27.08 11.43 -0.41
CA THR A 206 27.76 12.55 0.26
C THR A 206 29.19 12.17 0.64
N THR A 207 29.37 11.02 1.30
CA THR A 207 30.68 10.52 1.72
C THR A 207 31.57 10.23 0.52
N LEU A 208 31.04 9.59 -0.53
CA LEU A 208 31.79 9.31 -1.75
C LEU A 208 32.22 10.59 -2.45
N GLY A 209 31.32 11.57 -2.58
CA GLY A 209 31.62 12.88 -3.15
C GLY A 209 32.77 13.57 -2.43
N ARG A 210 32.75 13.57 -1.08
CA ARG A 210 33.84 14.11 -0.27
C ARG A 210 35.16 13.34 -0.47
N TYR A 211 35.11 12.02 -0.48
CA TYR A 211 36.29 11.18 -0.66
C TYR A 211 36.96 11.36 -2.02
N LEU A 212 36.18 11.53 -3.10
CA LEU A 212 36.71 11.68 -4.46
C LEU A 212 37.43 13.02 -4.69
N VAL A 213 36.98 14.09 -4.04
CA VAL A 213 37.58 15.43 -4.19
C VAL A 213 38.67 15.74 -3.15
N LEU A 214 38.83 14.87 -2.15
CA LEU A 214 39.82 15.06 -1.09
C LEU A 214 41.24 14.92 -1.63
N ASN A 215 42.08 15.93 -1.40
CA ASN A 215 43.52 15.78 -1.58
C ASN A 215 44.06 14.89 -0.45
N LYS A 216 44.42 13.65 -0.81
CA LYS A 216 44.87 12.64 0.15
C LYS A 216 46.20 13.00 0.81
N GLN A 217 47.06 13.76 0.12
CA GLN A 217 48.34 14.19 0.67
C GLN A 217 48.12 15.23 1.77
N ASP A 218 47.33 16.27 1.48
CA ASP A 218 47.01 17.31 2.46
C ASP A 218 46.25 16.73 3.66
N ALA A 219 45.36 15.76 3.44
CA ALA A 219 44.64 15.07 4.51
C ALA A 219 45.60 14.31 5.44
N TYR A 220 46.62 13.65 4.86
CA TYR A 220 47.66 12.99 5.62
C TYR A 220 48.51 13.97 6.41
N GLU A 221 48.97 15.05 5.78
CA GLU A 221 49.83 16.05 6.43
C GLU A 221 49.14 16.76 7.59
N ASN A 222 47.85 17.09 7.45
CA ASN A 222 47.09 17.79 8.49
C ASN A 222 46.62 16.90 9.65
N ASN A 223 46.32 15.63 9.38
CA ASN A 223 45.75 14.71 10.38
C ASN A 223 46.76 13.68 10.90
N LEU A 224 47.95 13.60 10.30
CA LEU A 224 48.94 12.54 10.52
C LEU A 224 48.35 11.12 10.36
N CYS A 225 47.30 10.99 9.51
CA CYS A 225 46.56 9.77 9.27
C CYS A 225 46.04 9.77 7.83
N ASP A 226 45.97 8.60 7.19
CA ASP A 226 45.47 8.48 5.83
C ASP A 226 43.93 8.48 5.74
N THR A 227 43.39 8.04 4.60
CA THR A 227 41.94 8.09 4.32
C THR A 227 41.23 6.75 4.57
N GLN A 228 41.88 5.78 5.23
CA GLN A 228 41.30 4.46 5.45
C GLN A 228 40.03 4.49 6.32
N SER A 229 39.91 5.44 7.25
CA SER A 229 38.68 5.64 8.04
C SER A 229 37.47 6.03 7.16
N LEU A 230 37.70 6.85 6.12
CA LEU A 230 36.67 7.17 5.12
C LEU A 230 36.36 5.97 4.22
N LYS A 231 37.37 5.16 3.88
CA LYS A 231 37.14 3.90 3.15
C LYS A 231 36.25 2.95 3.96
N LEU A 232 36.49 2.80 5.27
CA LEU A 232 35.64 1.98 6.14
C LEU A 232 34.19 2.48 6.12
N ALA A 233 33.96 3.79 6.26
CA ALA A 233 32.62 4.36 6.19
C ALA A 233 31.94 4.11 4.82
N LEU A 234 32.70 4.16 3.72
CA LEU A 234 32.19 3.81 2.38
C LEU A 234 31.87 2.33 2.24
N ALA A 235 32.67 1.44 2.83
CA ALA A 235 32.40 0.01 2.85
C ALA A 235 31.09 -0.28 3.61
N GLU A 236 30.90 0.32 4.79
CA GLU A 236 29.69 0.16 5.59
C GLU A 236 28.44 0.62 4.84
N LEU A 237 28.49 1.81 4.25
CA LEU A 237 27.36 2.34 3.47
C LEU A 237 27.06 1.50 2.23
N ASN A 238 28.06 0.88 1.61
CA ASN A 238 27.85 -0.08 0.53
C ASN A 238 27.21 -1.38 1.04
N SER A 239 27.66 -1.92 2.17
CA SER A 239 27.08 -3.11 2.80
C SER A 239 25.62 -2.90 3.17
N MET A 240 25.29 -1.79 3.85
CA MET A 240 23.92 -1.41 4.19
C MET A 240 23.02 -1.22 2.95
N ASN A 241 23.60 -0.83 1.81
CA ASN A 241 22.89 -0.71 0.54
C ASN A 241 22.85 -2.02 -0.29
N GLY A 242 23.37 -3.13 0.26
CA GLY A 242 23.38 -4.45 -0.37
C GLY A 242 24.52 -4.67 -1.38
N ASN A 243 25.47 -3.74 -1.48
CA ASN A 243 26.62 -3.81 -2.39
C ASN A 243 27.79 -4.55 -1.73
N TYR A 244 27.56 -5.77 -1.27
CA TYR A 244 28.53 -6.52 -0.43
C TYR A 244 29.89 -6.73 -1.11
N GLN A 245 29.91 -7.07 -2.41
CA GLN A 245 31.17 -7.27 -3.15
C GLN A 245 32.02 -5.99 -3.21
N ILE A 246 31.39 -4.82 -3.35
CA ILE A 246 32.11 -3.54 -3.36
C ILE A 246 32.62 -3.24 -1.94
N ALA A 247 31.81 -3.50 -0.92
CA ALA A 247 32.23 -3.35 0.47
C ALA A 247 33.46 -4.21 0.78
N GLU A 248 33.44 -5.50 0.43
CA GLU A 248 34.57 -6.44 0.62
C GLU A 248 35.85 -5.98 -0.09
N GLN A 249 35.74 -5.49 -1.33
CA GLN A 249 36.89 -4.94 -2.05
C GLN A 249 37.49 -3.74 -1.30
N ILE A 250 36.66 -2.82 -0.81
CA ILE A 250 37.13 -1.66 -0.05
C ILE A 250 37.79 -2.10 1.26
N ILE A 251 37.22 -3.08 1.97
CA ILE A 251 37.79 -3.61 3.22
C ILE A 251 39.14 -4.29 2.98
N SER A 252 39.30 -5.02 1.87
CA SER A 252 40.58 -5.67 1.53
C SER A 252 41.74 -4.68 1.31
N ASP A 253 41.41 -3.42 1.01
CA ASP A 253 42.38 -2.34 0.85
C ASP A 253 42.74 -1.63 2.18
N ILE A 254 42.06 -1.95 3.28
CA ILE A 254 42.30 -1.39 4.62
C ILE A 254 43.34 -2.25 5.34
N LYS A 255 44.37 -1.60 5.88
CA LYS A 255 45.51 -2.17 6.61
C LYS A 255 45.50 -1.85 8.10
N ASP A 256 44.75 -0.83 8.52
CA ASP A 256 44.65 -0.45 9.94
C ASP A 256 43.80 -1.49 10.71
N GLU A 257 44.46 -2.25 11.59
CA GLU A 257 43.82 -3.30 12.40
C GLU A 257 42.70 -2.76 13.29
N ASN A 258 42.79 -1.53 13.79
CA ASN A 258 41.71 -0.96 14.62
C ASN A 258 40.45 -0.71 13.79
N LEU A 259 40.61 -0.28 12.53
CA LEU A 259 39.49 -0.08 11.62
C LEU A 259 38.88 -1.42 11.18
N LEU A 260 39.71 -2.45 10.97
CA LEU A 260 39.24 -3.81 10.68
C LEU A 260 38.47 -4.39 11.89
N ASN A 261 38.93 -4.16 13.12
CA ASN A 261 38.21 -4.57 14.32
C ASN A 261 36.82 -3.92 14.42
N ILE A 262 36.68 -2.64 14.03
CA ILE A 262 35.36 -1.97 13.98
C ILE A 262 34.45 -2.65 12.96
N TRP A 263 34.98 -3.01 11.79
CA TRP A 263 34.21 -3.73 10.77
C TRP A 263 33.70 -5.09 11.28
N GLU A 264 34.57 -5.88 11.89
CA GLU A 264 34.23 -7.20 12.42
C GLU A 264 33.17 -7.16 13.53
N LEU A 265 33.15 -6.09 14.34
CA LEU A 265 32.11 -5.89 15.36
C LEU A 265 30.71 -5.70 14.75
N TRP A 266 30.62 -5.08 13.58
CA TRP A 266 29.34 -4.86 12.88
C TRP A 266 28.96 -6.01 11.96
N HIS A 267 29.94 -6.75 11.45
CA HIS A 267 29.77 -7.89 10.54
C HIS A 267 30.39 -9.16 11.13
N PRO A 268 29.86 -9.70 12.24
CA PRO A 268 30.43 -10.89 12.87
C PRO A 268 30.36 -12.07 11.90
N ILE A 269 31.49 -12.74 11.69
CA ILE A 269 31.55 -13.99 10.93
C ILE A 269 30.69 -15.02 11.68
N GLN A 270 29.60 -15.47 11.06
CA GLN A 270 28.82 -16.57 11.58
C GLN A 270 29.64 -17.86 11.41
N ASN A 271 30.19 -18.36 12.53
CA ASN A 271 30.83 -19.68 12.62
C ASN A 271 29.80 -20.81 12.55
#